data_AF-A0A9P7FTR8-F1
#
_entry.id   AF-A0A9P7FTR8-F1
#
_cell.length_a   1.000
_cell.length_b   1.000
_cell.length_c   1.000
_cell.angle_alpha   90.00
_cell.angle_beta   90.00
_cell.angle_gamma   90.00
#
_symmetry.space_group_name_H-M   'P 1'
#
loop_
_entity.id
_entity.type
_entity.pdbx_description
1 polymer ?
#
loop_
_entity_poly.entity_id
_entity_poly.type
_entity_poly.pdbx_seq_one_letter_code
_entity_poly.pdbx_strand_id
1 'polypeptide(L)' 'YNKYSQITARAVRASFKEEERLLAERRGLTSLKFQRWENGLGGVQTPIAEEIARENAAAKSS' A
#
# COMPACT_ATOMS: atom_id res chain seq x y z
N TYR A 1 11.07 5.11 -8.29
CA TYR A 1 10.05 5.68 -9.21
C TYR A 1 8.63 5.23 -8.85
N ASN A 2 8.30 3.93 -8.84
CA ASN A 2 6.93 3.45 -8.56
C ASN A 2 6.35 3.91 -7.22
N LYS A 3 7.16 3.96 -6.15
CA LYS A 3 6.72 4.50 -4.85
C LYS A 3 6.36 5.99 -4.94
N TYR A 4 7.15 6.78 -5.67
CA TYR A 4 6.90 8.21 -5.86
C TYR A 4 5.59 8.44 -6.63
N SER A 5 5.38 7.74 -7.74
CA SER A 5 4.14 7.87 -8.51
C SER A 5 2.90 7.43 -7.73
N GLN A 6 3.01 6.42 -6.86
CA GLN A 6 1.92 6.03 -5.95
C GLN A 6 1.59 7.13 -4.93
N ILE A 7 2.60 7.78 -4.36
CA ILE A 7 2.42 8.87 -3.38
C ILE A 7 1.76 10.08 -4.04
N THR A 8 2.25 10.51 -5.20
CA THR A 8 1.69 11.66 -5.92
C THR A 8 0.27 11.36 -6.41
N ALA A 9 0.00 10.15 -6.91
CA ALA A 9 -1.35 9.75 -7.30
C ALA A 9 -2.33 9.80 -6.12
N ARG A 10 -1.91 9.42 -4.90
CA ARG A 10 -2.74 9.55 -3.69
C ARG A 10 -3.05 11.02 -3.39
N ALA A 11 -2.06 11.90 -3.45
CA ALA A 11 -2.26 13.32 -3.22
C ALA A 11 -3.25 13.93 -4.24
N VAL A 12 -3.15 13.53 -5.50
CA VAL A 12 -4.07 13.99 -6.55
C VAL A 12 -5.51 13.52 -6.29
N ARG A 13 -5.73 12.25 -5.90
CA ARG A 13 -7.09 11.76 -5.59
C ARG A 13 -7.72 12.51 -4.42
N ALA A 14 -6.94 12.86 -3.40
CA ALA A 14 -7.42 13.64 -2.26
C ALA A 14 -7.88 15.06 -2.65
N SER A 15 -7.43 15.59 -3.79
CA SER A 15 -7.80 16.92 -4.28
C SER A 15 -9.11 16.98 -5.09
N PHE A 16 -9.73 15.84 -5.41
CA PHE A 16 -10.99 15.81 -6.15
C PHE A 16 -12.21 16.09 -5.27
N LYS A 17 -13.30 16.50 -5.94
CA LYS A 17 -14.64 16.60 -5.33
C LYS A 17 -15.12 15.22 -4.89
N GLU A 18 -16.04 15.18 -3.91
CA GLU A 18 -16.46 13.94 -3.23
C GLU A 18 -16.86 12.80 -4.17
N GLU A 19 -17.69 13.09 -5.18
CA GLU A 19 -18.21 12.08 -6.12
C GLU A 19 -17.10 11.42 -6.93
N GLU A 20 -16.20 12.22 -7.49
CA GLU A 20 -15.06 11.75 -8.29
C GLU A 20 -13.98 11.12 -7.42
N ARG A 21 -13.80 11.63 -6.19
CA ARG A 21 -12.85 11.08 -5.22
C ARG A 21 -13.22 9.66 -4.86
N LEU A 22 -14.50 9.36 -4.61
CA LEU A 22 -14.94 8.00 -4.28
C LEU A 22 -14.60 7.00 -5.39
N LEU A 23 -14.86 7.36 -6.65
CA LEU A 23 -14.52 6.53 -7.80
C LEU A 23 -13.00 6.36 -7.97
N ALA A 24 -12.24 7.43 -7.74
CA ALA A 24 -10.78 7.42 -7.88
C ALA A 24 -10.08 6.63 -6.76
N GLU A 25 -10.55 6.73 -5.51
CA GLU A 25 -10.03 6.00 -4.35
C GLU A 25 -10.23 4.50 -4.48
N ARG A 26 -11.38 4.06 -5.03
CA ARG A 26 -11.63 2.63 -5.30
C ARG A 26 -10.58 1.99 -6.20
N ARG A 27 -9.99 2.76 -7.13
CA ARG A 27 -8.90 2.29 -8.00
C ARG A 27 -7.54 2.23 -7.30
N GLY A 28 -7.39 2.89 -6.16
CA GLY A 28 -6.18 2.90 -5.35
C GLY A 28 -6.08 1.74 -4.36
N LEU A 29 -7.17 1.00 -4.13
CA LEU A 29 -7.21 -0.13 -3.21
C LEU A 29 -6.41 -1.32 -3.75
N THR A 30 -5.47 -1.81 -2.94
CA THR A 30 -4.65 -3.00 -3.24
C THR A 30 -4.71 -3.95 -2.06
N SER A 31 -5.36 -5.11 -2.24
CA SER A 31 -5.56 -6.13 -1.19
C SER A 31 -4.69 -7.37 -1.44
N LEU A 32 -3.38 -7.16 -1.60
CA LEU A 32 -2.44 -8.23 -1.90
C LEU A 32 -1.87 -8.85 -0.61
N LYS A 33 -1.59 -10.15 -0.67
CA LYS A 33 -0.85 -10.91 0.35
C LYS A 33 0.37 -11.52 -0.31
N PHE A 34 1.48 -11.55 0.40
CA PHE A 34 2.71 -12.18 -0.06
C PHE A 34 3.13 -13.29 0.90
N GLN A 35 3.88 -14.26 0.39
CA GLN A 35 4.47 -15.34 1.17
C GLN A 35 5.95 -15.38 0.84
N ARG A 36 6.82 -15.28 1.85
CA ARG A 36 8.26 -15.44 1.65
C ARG A 36 8.58 -16.94 1.61
N TRP A 37 9.25 -17.37 0.55
CA TRP A 37 9.71 -18.75 0.38
C TRP A 37 11.21 -18.78 0.57
N GLU A 38 11.70 -19.69 1.43
CA GLU A 38 13.12 -19.89 1.67
C GLU A 38 13.41 -21.38 1.77
N ASN A 39 14.53 -21.81 1.17
CA ASN A 39 14.94 -23.22 1.15
C ASN A 39 13.85 -24.20 0.67
N GLY A 40 12.98 -23.75 -0.24
CA GLY A 40 11.87 -24.56 -0.76
C GLY A 40 10.65 -24.70 0.17
N LEU A 41 10.68 -24.08 1.35
CA LEU A 41 9.55 -24.04 2.27
C LEU A 41 8.84 -22.69 2.19
N GLY A 42 7.52 -22.73 2.01
CA GLY A 42 6.69 -21.52 2.03
C GLY A 42 6.42 -21.05 3.46
N GLY A 43 6.71 -19.78 3.73
CA GLY A 43 6.48 -19.13 5.03
C GLY A 43 5.01 -18.72 5.25
N VAL A 44 4.77 -17.79 6.18
CA VAL A 44 3.42 -17.27 6.47
C VAL A 44 2.98 -16.30 5.38
N GLN A 45 1.69 -16.32 5.02
CA GLN A 45 1.09 -15.31 4.16
C GLN A 45 0.85 -14.02 4.94
N THR A 46 1.53 -12.95 4.56
CA THR A 46 1.43 -11.64 5.19
C THR A 46 0.70 -10.67 4.26
N PRO A 47 -0.32 -9.94 4.74
CA PRO A 47 -0.93 -8.85 3.98
C PRO A 47 0.08 -7.73 3.71
N ILE A 48 0.19 -7.27 2.47
CA ILE A 48 1.10 -6.16 2.11
C ILE A 48 0.75 -4.88 2.88
N ALA A 49 -0.53 -4.65 3.16
CA ALA A 49 -0.98 -3.49 3.92
C ALA A 49 -0.44 -3.48 5.36
N GLU A 50 -0.32 -4.65 6.00
CA GLU A 50 0.20 -4.78 7.37
C GLU A 50 1.70 -4.47 7.41
N GLU A 51 2.45 -4.99 6.43
CA GLU A 51 3.89 -4.73 6.32
C GLU A 51 4.19 -3.24 6.09
N ILE A 52 3.45 -2.59 5.19
CA ILE A 52 3.56 -1.14 4.95
C ILE A 52 3.24 -0.35 6.22
N ALA A 53 2.28 -0.80 7.03
CA ALA A 53 1.95 -0.13 8.30
C ALA A 53 3.10 -0.24 9.32
N ARG A 54 3.73 -1.42 9.43
CA ARG A 54 4.92 -1.63 10.28
C ARG A 54 6.09 -0.77 9.84
N GLU A 55 6.39 -0.73 8.54
CA GLU A 55 7.47 0.09 7.97
C GLU A 55 7.27 1.58 8.30
N ASN A 56 6.05 2.11 8.09
CA ASN A 56 5.74 3.50 8.41
C ASN A 56 5.79 3.82 9.92
N ALA A 57 5.47 2.85 10.78
CA ALA A 57 5.60 3.01 12.22
C ALA A 57 7.07 3.07 12.65
N ALA A 58 7.93 2.20 12.09
CA ALA A 58 9.36 2.20 12.34
C ALA A 58 10.03 3.52 11.89
N ALA A 59 9.62 4.06 10.74
CA ALA A 59 10.12 5.32 10.22
C ALA A 59 9.71 6.56 11.05
N LYS A 60 8.66 6.47 11.87
CA LYS A 60 8.23 7.56 12.78
C LYS A 60 8.92 7.53 14.13
N SER A 61 9.54 6.41 14.50
CA SER A 61 10.26 6.25 15.78
C SER A 61 11.75 6.59 15.72
N SER A 62 12.29 6.89 14.53
CA SER A 62 13.65 7.44 14.33
C SER A 62 13.59 8.93 14.09
#